data_AF-A0A7X7ABR8-F1
#
_entry.id   AF-A0A7X7ABR8-F1
#
_cell.length_a   1.000
_cell.length_b   1.000
_cell.length_c   1.000
_cell.angle_alpha   90.00
_cell.angle_beta   90.00
_cell.angle_gamma   90.00
#
_symmetry.space_group_name_H-M   'P 1'
#
loop_
_entity.id
_entity.type
_entity.pdbx_description
1 polymer ?
#
loop_
_entity_poly.entity_id
_entity_poly.type
_entity_poly.pdbx_seq_one_letter_code
_entity_poly.pdbx_strand_id
1 'polypeptide(L)'
;LQTEIDVIKQETKCMVEGIFKAGKGDLALGTVKGIAEGIIDIPFGPSRYNFGKMMPARDNNGAVRYLMTGNIPFTKELKAFNKDKLEERGKFENREVSFQMTVDDIFAVGKGKLIGRPEGN
;
A
#
# COMPACT_ATOMS: atom_id res chain seq x y z
N LEU A 1 -0.85 -1.63 19.11
CA LEU A 1 -2.28 -1.67 18.71
C LEU A 1 -2.82 -0.28 18.40
N GLN A 2 -2.84 0.65 19.36
CA GLN A 2 -3.41 1.99 19.16
C GLN A 2 -2.80 2.75 17.97
N THR A 3 -1.46 2.77 17.86
CA THR A 3 -0.76 3.42 16.73
C THR A 3 -1.20 2.90 15.36
N GLU A 4 -1.32 1.58 15.19
CA GLU A 4 -1.78 1.00 13.93
C GLU A 4 -3.25 1.35 13.63
N ILE A 5 -4.11 1.35 14.65
CA ILE A 5 -5.52 1.78 14.48
C ILE A 5 -5.58 3.22 13.97
N ASP A 6 -4.74 4.11 14.53
CA ASP A 6 -4.75 5.51 14.18
C ASP A 6 -4.19 5.75 12.77
N VAL A 7 -3.13 5.04 12.37
CA VAL A 7 -2.60 5.09 11.00
C VAL A 7 -3.65 4.61 9.99
N ILE A 8 -4.27 3.45 10.23
CA ILE A 8 -5.30 2.90 9.34
C ILE A 8 -6.48 3.86 9.20
N LYS A 9 -6.94 4.45 10.31
CA LYS A 9 -8.03 5.45 10.26
C LYS A 9 -7.64 6.70 9.47
N GLN A 10 -6.42 7.20 9.63
CA GLN A 10 -5.93 8.38 8.91
C GLN A 10 -5.79 8.10 7.41
N GLU A 11 -5.18 6.98 7.02
CA GLU A 11 -5.07 6.54 5.63
C GLU A 11 -6.46 6.39 4.98
N THR A 12 -7.37 5.70 5.68
CA THR A 12 -8.75 5.52 5.22
C THR A 12 -9.46 6.86 5.05
N LYS A 13 -9.31 7.77 6.01
CA LYS A 13 -9.89 9.11 5.96
C LYS A 13 -9.39 9.88 4.73
N CYS A 14 -8.09 9.86 4.43
CA CYS A 14 -7.55 10.52 3.24
C CYS A 14 -8.22 10.03 1.95
N MET A 15 -8.41 8.72 1.80
CA MET A 15 -9.07 8.15 0.62
C MET A 15 -10.55 8.54 0.56
N VAL A 16 -11.28 8.41 1.67
CA VAL A 16 -12.70 8.76 1.75
C VAL A 16 -12.94 10.24 1.46
N GLU A 17 -12.14 11.14 2.05
CA GLU A 17 -12.21 12.58 1.78
C GLU A 17 -11.89 12.90 0.31
N GLY A 18 -10.88 12.21 -0.27
CA GLY A 18 -10.55 12.32 -1.68
C GLY A 18 -11.72 11.93 -2.60
N ILE A 19 -12.40 10.83 -2.29
CA ILE A 19 -13.58 10.34 -3.02
C ILE A 19 -14.73 11.36 -2.94
N PHE A 20 -15.08 11.83 -1.74
CA PHE A 20 -16.14 12.82 -1.56
C PHE A 20 -15.82 14.13 -2.30
N LYS A 21 -14.56 14.57 -2.30
CA LYS A 21 -14.11 15.76 -3.04
C LYS A 21 -14.26 15.57 -4.54
N ALA A 22 -13.82 14.43 -5.10
CA ALA A 22 -13.97 14.14 -6.53
C ALA A 22 -15.45 14.06 -6.96
N GLY A 23 -16.30 13.51 -6.08
CA GLY A 23 -17.74 13.39 -6.26
C GLY A 23 -18.55 14.66 -5.97
N LYS A 24 -17.92 15.73 -5.46
CA LYS A 24 -18.60 16.94 -4.97
C LYS A 24 -19.72 16.63 -3.96
N GLY A 25 -19.45 15.69 -3.05
CA GLY A 25 -20.40 15.22 -2.05
C GLY A 25 -21.15 13.94 -2.41
N ASP A 26 -21.21 13.56 -3.69
CA ASP A 26 -21.80 12.30 -4.12
C ASP A 26 -20.77 11.15 -4.06
N LEU A 27 -21.00 10.17 -3.18
CA LEU A 27 -20.08 9.06 -2.98
C LEU A 27 -19.98 8.14 -4.22
N ALA A 28 -21.09 7.86 -4.90
CA ALA A 28 -21.10 6.94 -6.03
C ALA A 28 -20.34 7.53 -7.23
N LEU A 29 -20.62 8.79 -7.57
CA LEU A 29 -19.86 9.51 -8.60
C LEU A 29 -18.40 9.71 -8.17
N GLY A 30 -18.16 9.97 -6.88
CA GLY A 30 -16.84 10.05 -6.29
C GLY A 30 -16.05 8.76 -6.46
N THR A 31 -16.66 7.60 -6.28
CA THR A 31 -15.99 6.29 -6.43
C THR A 31 -15.57 6.06 -7.88
N VAL A 32 -16.45 6.33 -8.85
CA VAL A 32 -16.12 6.19 -10.28
C VAL A 32 -14.92 7.06 -10.66
N LYS A 33 -14.92 8.33 -10.25
CA LYS A 33 -13.79 9.23 -10.48
C LYS A 33 -12.55 8.84 -9.70
N GLY A 34 -12.72 8.43 -8.44
CA GLY A 34 -11.63 8.04 -7.56
C GLY A 34 -10.86 6.83 -8.09
N ILE A 35 -11.54 5.87 -8.73
CA ILE A 35 -10.88 4.77 -9.44
C ILE A 35 -10.11 5.31 -10.66
N ALA A 36 -10.76 6.13 -11.49
CA ALA A 36 -10.15 6.67 -12.70
C ALA A 36 -8.92 7.57 -12.42
N GLU A 37 -8.92 8.30 -11.31
CA GLU A 37 -7.85 9.20 -10.88
C GLU A 37 -6.79 8.51 -10.01
N GLY A 38 -7.02 7.25 -9.60
CA GLY A 38 -6.11 6.48 -8.74
C GLY A 38 -6.14 6.87 -7.26
N ILE A 39 -7.21 7.51 -6.79
CA ILE A 39 -7.52 7.71 -5.36
C ILE A 39 -7.86 6.37 -4.71
N ILE A 40 -8.55 5.51 -5.47
CA ILE A 40 -8.79 4.09 -5.15
C ILE A 40 -8.00 3.28 -6.17
N ASP A 41 -7.04 2.49 -5.70
CA ASP A 41 -6.21 1.65 -6.57
C ASP A 41 -6.03 0.27 -5.92
N ILE A 42 -6.50 -0.76 -6.59
CA ILE A 42 -6.57 -2.13 -6.08
C ILE A 42 -5.37 -2.92 -6.63
N PRO A 43 -4.49 -3.45 -5.76
CA PRO A 43 -3.28 -4.11 -6.23
C PRO A 43 -3.64 -5.39 -6.99
N PHE A 44 -3.03 -5.56 -8.16
CA PHE A 44 -3.24 -6.71 -9.06
C PHE A 44 -4.68 -6.88 -9.59
N GLY A 45 -5.51 -5.83 -9.48
CA GLY A 45 -6.85 -5.86 -10.04
C GLY A 45 -6.85 -6.04 -11.57
N PRO A 46 -7.61 -6.99 -12.13
CA PRO A 46 -7.63 -7.23 -13.58
C PRO A 46 -8.44 -6.19 -14.37
N SER A 47 -9.15 -5.30 -13.67
CA SER A 47 -9.99 -4.28 -14.30
C SER A 47 -9.14 -3.26 -15.05
N ARG A 48 -9.46 -3.02 -16.32
CA ARG A 48 -8.83 -1.96 -17.15
C ARG A 48 -9.03 -0.55 -16.60
N TYR A 49 -10.00 -0.35 -15.72
CA TYR A 49 -10.27 0.94 -15.09
C TYR A 49 -9.40 1.18 -13.85
N ASN A 50 -8.77 0.13 -13.32
CA ASN A 50 -7.89 0.25 -12.18
C ASN A 50 -6.58 0.96 -12.58
N PHE A 51 -6.12 1.92 -11.77
CA PHE A 51 -4.95 2.72 -12.11
C PHE A 51 -3.64 1.92 -12.10
N GLY A 52 -3.51 0.95 -11.19
CA GLY A 52 -2.43 -0.04 -11.16
C GLY A 52 -1.05 0.55 -10.86
N LYS A 53 -0.98 1.67 -10.14
CA LYS A 53 0.28 2.31 -9.73
C LYS A 53 0.58 2.16 -8.25
N MET A 54 -0.42 1.88 -7.43
CA MET A 54 -0.20 1.49 -6.04
C MET A 54 0.40 0.08 -5.98
N MET A 55 1.43 -0.10 -5.18
CA MET A 55 2.09 -1.39 -4.96
C MET A 55 2.24 -1.66 -3.45
N PRO A 56 1.82 -2.84 -2.95
CA PRO A 56 2.03 -3.22 -1.57
C PRO A 56 3.32 -4.04 -1.38
N ALA A 57 3.90 -3.98 -0.19
CA ALA A 57 4.91 -4.94 0.29
C ALA A 57 4.78 -5.10 1.81
N ARG A 58 5.29 -6.20 2.38
CA ARG A 58 5.29 -6.38 3.84
C ARG A 58 6.45 -5.63 4.50
N ASP A 59 6.20 -5.07 5.67
CA ASP A 59 7.24 -4.55 6.56
C ASP A 59 7.99 -5.68 7.30
N ASN A 60 8.93 -5.31 8.17
CA ASN A 60 9.79 -6.28 8.84
C ASN A 60 9.02 -7.22 9.80
N ASN A 61 7.83 -6.82 10.24
CA ASN A 61 6.97 -7.63 11.11
C ASN A 61 5.87 -8.35 10.32
N GLY A 62 5.81 -8.18 9.01
CA GLY A 62 4.88 -8.84 8.12
C GLY A 62 3.58 -8.08 7.86
N ALA A 63 3.41 -6.87 8.41
CA ALA A 63 2.25 -6.03 8.11
C ALA A 63 2.37 -5.45 6.70
N VAL A 64 1.25 -5.41 5.97
CA VAL A 64 1.23 -4.88 4.60
C VAL A 64 1.32 -3.35 4.65
N ARG A 65 2.23 -2.79 3.86
CA ARG A 65 2.50 -1.35 3.71
C ARG A 65 2.50 -0.94 2.26
N TYR A 66 2.45 0.37 2.03
CA TYR A 66 2.51 0.96 0.70
C TYR A 66 3.96 1.14 0.23
N LEU A 67 4.42 0.28 -0.68
CA LEU A 67 5.72 0.40 -1.35
C LEU A 67 5.69 1.55 -2.36
N MET A 68 4.63 1.63 -3.15
CA MET A 68 4.34 2.74 -4.06
C MET A 68 2.92 3.21 -3.80
N THR A 69 2.70 4.51 -3.59
CA THR A 69 1.35 5.02 -3.32
C THR A 69 0.56 5.36 -4.57
N GLY A 70 1.20 5.47 -5.74
CA GLY A 70 0.56 6.06 -6.92
C GLY A 70 -0.10 7.40 -6.59
N ASN A 71 -1.37 7.54 -6.95
CA ASN A 71 -2.17 8.74 -6.71
C ASN A 71 -3.00 8.70 -5.42
N ILE A 72 -2.79 7.70 -4.54
CA ILE A 72 -3.48 7.67 -3.25
C ILE A 72 -3.16 8.95 -2.47
N PRO A 73 -4.18 9.69 -1.98
CA PRO A 73 -4.03 11.05 -1.47
C PRO A 73 -3.53 11.09 -0.01
N PHE A 74 -2.55 10.27 0.33
CA PHE A 74 -1.94 10.29 1.66
C PHE A 74 -1.12 11.56 1.89
N THR A 75 -1.11 11.99 3.15
CA THR A 75 -0.22 13.06 3.62
C THR A 75 1.24 12.60 3.57
N LYS A 76 2.17 13.55 3.66
CA LYS A 76 3.62 13.23 3.63
C LYS A 76 4.02 12.35 4.81
N GLU A 77 3.39 12.53 5.96
CA GLU A 77 3.65 11.82 7.20
C GLU A 77 3.25 10.34 7.09
N LEU A 78 2.08 10.06 6.49
CA LEU A 78 1.65 8.68 6.24
C LEU A 78 2.54 7.96 5.22
N LYS A 79 2.99 8.67 4.18
CA LYS A 79 3.95 8.14 3.20
C LYS A 79 5.30 7.83 3.85
N ALA A 80 5.78 8.73 4.71
CA ALA A 80 7.01 8.54 5.47
C ALA A 80 6.89 7.34 6.42
N PHE A 81 5.79 7.23 7.18
CA PHE A 81 5.56 6.10 8.08
C PHE A 81 5.64 4.73 7.37
N ASN A 82 4.97 4.59 6.21
CA ASN A 82 5.03 3.36 5.42
C ASN A 82 6.44 3.09 4.89
N LYS A 83 7.13 4.12 4.39
CA LYS A 83 8.50 4.01 3.91
C LYS A 83 9.45 3.56 5.02
N ASP A 84 9.39 4.18 6.20
CA ASP A 84 10.26 3.86 7.33
C ASP A 84 10.07 2.41 7.79
N LYS A 85 8.81 1.92 7.82
CA LYS A 85 8.49 0.52 8.15
C LYS A 85 9.07 -0.47 7.13
N LEU A 86 9.09 -0.12 5.86
CA LEU A 86 9.73 -0.92 4.82
C LEU A 86 11.26 -0.83 4.90
N GLU A 87 11.83 0.32 5.22
CA GLU A 87 13.28 0.49 5.41
C GLU A 87 13.82 -0.33 6.59
N GLU A 88 13.03 -0.51 7.66
CA GLU A 88 13.36 -1.45 8.74
C GLU A 88 13.55 -2.88 8.19
N ARG A 89 12.72 -3.32 7.23
CA ARG A 89 12.87 -4.61 6.54
C ARG A 89 14.12 -4.63 5.67
N GLY A 90 14.34 -3.59 4.87
CA GLY A 90 15.52 -3.51 3.99
C GLY A 90 16.83 -3.60 4.77
N LYS A 91 16.92 -2.91 5.91
CA LYS A 91 18.06 -2.99 6.84
C LYS A 91 18.24 -4.41 7.40
N PHE A 92 17.15 -5.05 7.83
CA PHE A 92 17.20 -6.41 8.37
C PHE A 92 17.62 -7.46 7.31
N GLU A 93 17.13 -7.32 6.08
CA GLU A 93 17.41 -8.24 4.98
C GLU A 93 18.71 -7.91 4.22
N ASN A 94 19.39 -6.82 4.59
CA ASN A 94 20.57 -6.31 3.90
C ASN A 94 20.36 -6.12 2.38
N ARG A 95 19.21 -5.55 2.01
CA ARG A 95 18.86 -5.21 0.62
C ARG A 95 17.98 -3.97 0.54
N GLU A 96 17.98 -3.31 -0.61
CA GLU A 96 17.10 -2.16 -0.83
C GLU A 96 15.62 -2.56 -0.90
N VAL A 97 14.77 -1.66 -0.41
CA VAL A 97 13.32 -1.76 -0.55
C VAL A 97 12.96 -1.64 -2.04
N SER A 98 12.36 -2.69 -2.60
CA SER A 98 12.13 -2.78 -4.04
C SER A 98 10.91 -3.65 -4.37
N PHE A 99 10.48 -3.61 -5.63
CA PHE A 99 9.40 -4.46 -6.14
C PHE A 99 9.67 -5.96 -5.94
N GLN A 100 10.94 -6.38 -5.86
CA GLN A 100 11.28 -7.77 -5.58
C GLN A 100 10.71 -8.24 -4.23
N MET A 101 10.61 -7.37 -3.22
CA MET A 101 9.96 -7.71 -1.93
C MET A 101 8.49 -8.08 -2.11
N THR A 102 7.77 -7.37 -2.99
CA THR A 102 6.38 -7.69 -3.32
C THR A 102 6.28 -9.06 -3.99
N VAL A 103 7.17 -9.36 -4.94
CA VAL A 103 7.22 -10.66 -5.62
C VAL A 103 7.47 -11.78 -4.60
N ASP A 104 8.46 -11.61 -3.72
CA ASP A 104 8.79 -12.61 -2.71
C ASP A 104 7.62 -12.85 -1.74
N ASP A 105 6.92 -11.78 -1.35
CA ASP A 105 5.77 -11.87 -0.43
C ASP A 105 4.57 -12.60 -1.04
N ILE A 106 4.37 -12.54 -2.37
CA ILE A 106 3.34 -13.30 -3.08
C ILE A 106 3.57 -14.80 -2.95
N PHE A 107 4.83 -15.25 -3.05
CA PHE A 107 5.18 -16.67 -2.98
C PHE A 107 5.40 -17.19 -1.56
N ALA A 108 5.67 -16.32 -0.59
CA ALA A 108 6.08 -16.68 0.76
C ALA A 108 5.16 -17.70 1.44
N VAL A 109 3.83 -17.49 1.36
CA VAL A 109 2.85 -18.37 2.02
C VAL A 109 2.85 -19.77 1.39
N GLY A 110 2.98 -19.85 0.06
CA GLY A 110 3.14 -21.13 -0.65
C GLY A 110 4.42 -21.88 -0.26
N LYS A 111 5.44 -21.17 0.23
CA LYS A 111 6.69 -21.71 0.79
C LYS A 111 6.66 -21.90 2.31
N GLY A 112 5.50 -21.73 2.97
CA GLY A 112 5.33 -21.93 4.41
C GLY A 112 5.87 -20.80 5.29
N LYS A 113 6.03 -19.58 4.75
CA LYS A 113 6.48 -18.38 5.47
C LYS A 113 5.49 -17.22 5.27
N LEU A 114 5.44 -16.27 6.22
CA LEU A 114 4.60 -15.07 6.05
C LEU A 114 5.29 -13.98 5.21
N ILE A 115 6.59 -13.79 5.43
CA ILE A 115 7.40 -12.73 4.81
C ILE A 115 8.34 -13.38 3.80
N GLY A 116 8.40 -12.84 2.59
CA GLY A 116 9.31 -13.27 1.53
C GLY A 116 10.74 -12.81 1.82
N ARG A 117 11.40 -13.46 2.77
CA ARG A 117 12.81 -13.21 3.08
C ARG A 117 13.70 -13.77 1.97
N PRO A 118 14.84 -13.13 1.66
CA PRO A 118 15.86 -13.72 0.80
C PRO A 118 16.27 -15.09 1.33
N GLU A 119 16.27 -16.10 0.47
CA GLU A 119 16.95 -17.36 0.74
C GLU A 119 18.43 -17.11 0.41
N GLY A 120 19.32 -17.26 1.41
CA GLY A 120 20.75 -17.17 1.16
C GLY A 120 21.17 -18.24 0.16
N ASN A 121 22.08 -17.91 -0.75
CA ASN A 121 22.78 -18.91 -1.57
C ASN A 121 23.56 -19.88 -0.67
#